data_AF-A0A7G8Q8U7-F1
#
_entry.id   AF-A0A7G8Q8U7-F1
#
_cell.length_a   1.000
_cell.length_b   1.000
_cell.length_c   1.000
_cell.angle_alpha   90.00
_cell.angle_beta   90.00
_cell.angle_gamma   90.00
#
_symmetry.space_group_name_H-M   'P 1'
#
loop_
_entity.id
_entity.type
_entity.pdbx_description
1 polymer ?
#
loop_
_entity_poly.entity_id
_entity_poly.type
_entity_poly.pdbx_seq_one_letter_code
_entity_poly.pdbx_strand_id
1 'polypeptide(L)' 'MTANTSNLAGDNRVGFGAGNYNGQGAFAVGYQRAFASNHASVSVGASVSGSESSVGVGGGFSW' A
#
# COMPACT_ATOMS: atom_id res chain seq x y z
N MET A 1 0.48 3.94 8.52
CA MET A 1 0.37 2.47 8.45
C MET A 1 0.92 2.00 7.11
N THR A 2 1.59 0.85 7.03
CA THR A 2 2.27 0.42 5.80
C THR A 2 1.67 -0.89 5.28
N ALA A 3 1.18 -0.88 4.05
CA ALA A 3 0.92 -2.09 3.27
C ALA A 3 2.11 -2.24 2.32
N ASN A 4 2.96 -3.24 2.56
CA ASN A 4 4.17 -3.41 1.74
C ASN A 4 3.88 -4.34 0.57
N THR A 5 4.03 -3.82 -0.64
CA THR A 5 3.96 -4.56 -1.90
C THR A 5 5.29 -4.48 -2.67
N SER A 6 6.35 -4.01 -2.02
CA SER A 6 7.65 -3.83 -2.65
C SER A 6 8.25 -5.19 -3.03
N ASN A 7 8.82 -5.28 -4.22
CA ASN A 7 9.56 -6.46 -4.70
C ASN A 7 8.73 -7.74 -4.99
N LEU A 8 7.40 -7.68 -5.04
CA LEU A 8 6.62 -8.81 -5.58
C LEU A 8 6.81 -8.88 -7.10
N ALA A 9 7.15 -10.05 -7.64
CA ALA A 9 7.38 -10.21 -9.08
C ALA A 9 6.12 -10.01 -9.96
N GLY A 10 4.93 -10.15 -9.38
CA GLY A 10 3.65 -10.05 -10.10
C GLY A 10 3.22 -8.61 -10.42
N ASP A 11 2.54 -8.44 -11.54
CA ASP A 11 1.97 -7.15 -11.98
C ASP A 11 0.90 -6.64 -11.01
N ASN A 12 0.09 -7.54 -10.45
CA ASN A 12 -0.96 -7.22 -9.49
C ASN A 12 -0.49 -7.61 -8.10
N ARG A 13 -0.42 -6.64 -7.19
CA ARG A 13 0.10 -6.81 -5.84
C ARG A 13 -0.94 -6.32 -4.84
N VAL A 14 -1.25 -7.13 -3.85
CA VAL A 14 -2.15 -6.75 -2.75
C VAL A 14 -1.37 -6.88 -1.45
N GLY A 15 -1.39 -5.83 -0.64
CA GLY A 15 -0.76 -5.79 0.66
C GLY A 15 -1.79 -5.49 1.74
N PHE A 16 -1.60 -6.11 2.89
CA PHE A 16 -2.34 -5.80 4.11
C PHE A 16 -1.32 -5.51 5.20
N GLY A 17 -1.64 -4.59 6.10
CA GLY A 17 -0.78 -4.20 7.20
C GLY A 17 -1.62 -3.93 8.42
N ALA A 18 -1.14 -4.37 9.58
CA ALA A 18 -1.69 -3.97 10.86
C ALA A 18 -0.54 -3.41 11.71
N GLY A 19 -0.83 -2.38 12.48
CA GLY A 19 0.11 -1.78 13.41
C GLY A 19 -0.63 -1.36 14.67
N ASN A 20 0.08 -1.29 15.77
CA ASN A 20 -0.42 -0.66 16.97
C ASN A 20 0.51 0.52 17.27
N TYR A 21 -0.05 1.71 17.42
CA TYR A 21 0.71 2.89 17.81
C TYR A 21 0.09 3.48 19.07
N ASN A 22 0.87 3.52 20.15
CA ASN A 22 0.45 4.10 21.43
C ASN A 22 -0.87 3.51 21.97
N GLY A 23 -1.11 2.20 21.77
CA GLY A 23 -2.34 1.51 22.17
C GLY A 23 -3.47 1.58 21.13
N GLN A 24 -3.37 2.43 20.11
CA GLN A 24 -4.35 2.49 19.02
C GLN A 24 -4.03 1.49 17.91
N GLY A 25 -4.98 0.59 17.67
CA GLY A 25 -4.92 -0.37 16.57
C GLY A 25 -5.19 0.32 15.24
N ALA A 26 -4.33 0.03 14.27
CA ALA A 26 -4.29 0.67 12.98
C ALA A 26 -4.20 -0.43 11.89
N PHE A 27 -5.14 -0.46 10.96
CA PHE A 27 -5.21 -1.43 9.86
C PHE A 27 -5.08 -0.74 8.51
N ALA A 28 -4.33 -1.32 7.59
CA ALA A 28 -4.11 -0.81 6.25
C ALA A 28 -4.23 -1.91 5.21
N VAL A 29 -4.74 -1.52 4.05
CA VAL A 29 -4.89 -2.36 2.86
C VAL A 29 -4.41 -1.55 1.67
N GLY A 30 -3.70 -2.19 0.76
CA GLY A 30 -3.16 -1.57 -0.43
C GLY A 30 -3.23 -2.51 -1.62
N TYR A 31 -3.51 -1.95 -2.78
CA TYR A 31 -3.34 -2.59 -4.07
C TYR A 31 -2.33 -1.79 -4.89
N GLN A 32 -1.39 -2.48 -5.51
CA GLN A 32 -0.43 -1.90 -6.41
C GLN A 32 -0.43 -2.66 -7.72
N ARG A 33 -0.39 -1.93 -8.83
CA ARG A 33 -0.22 -2.46 -10.17
C ARG A 33 1.07 -1.96 -10.78
N ALA A 34 1.95 -2.88 -11.16
CA ALA A 34 3.09 -2.58 -12.01
C ALA A 34 2.74 -2.77 -13.49
N PHE A 35 3.36 -1.96 -14.33
CA PHE A 35 3.22 -1.98 -15.78
C PHE A 35 4.54 -1.53 -16.43
N ALA A 36 4.60 -1.61 -17.76
CA ALA A 36 5.82 -1.36 -18.53
C ALA A 36 7.01 -2.19 -18.02
N SER A 37 6.83 -3.52 -17.86
CA SER A 37 7.87 -4.43 -17.40
C SER A 37 8.51 -4.03 -16.05
N ASN A 38 7.69 -3.67 -15.06
CA ASN A 38 8.12 -3.17 -13.74
C ASN A 38 8.84 -1.81 -13.74
N HIS A 39 8.92 -1.08 -14.86
CA HIS A 39 9.47 0.28 -14.90
C HIS A 39 8.50 1.34 -14.39
N ALA A 40 7.21 1.02 -14.30
CA ALA A 40 6.21 1.93 -13.74
C ALA A 40 5.26 1.17 -12.80
N SER A 41 4.76 1.84 -11.78
CA SER A 41 3.74 1.29 -10.91
C SER A 41 2.81 2.35 -10.36
N VAL A 42 1.56 1.95 -10.12
CA VAL A 42 0.55 2.74 -9.42
C VAL A 42 0.08 1.97 -8.20
N SER A 43 -0.19 2.66 -7.11
CA SER A 43 -0.71 2.08 -5.88
C SER A 43 -1.89 2.90 -5.37
N VAL A 44 -2.83 2.20 -4.74
CA VAL A 44 -3.94 2.78 -4.01
C VAL A 44 -4.06 2.03 -2.70
N GLY A 45 -4.28 2.76 -1.62
CA GLY A 45 -4.41 2.15 -0.30
C GLY A 45 -5.36 2.93 0.57
N ALA A 46 -5.92 2.21 1.53
CA ALA A 46 -6.75 2.76 2.58
C ALA A 46 -6.24 2.25 3.91
N SER A 47 -6.41 3.05 4.94
CA SER A 47 -5.96 2.72 6.28
C SER A 47 -6.90 3.33 7.30
N VAL A 48 -7.12 2.63 8.40
CA VAL A 48 -8.03 3.00 9.49
C VAL A 48 -7.31 2.86 10.82
N SER A 49 -7.46 3.82 11.72
CA SER A 49 -6.87 3.82 13.05
C SER A 49 -7.84 4.46 14.03
N GLY A 50 -8.46 3.64 14.89
CA GLY A 50 -9.51 4.12 15.79
C GLY A 50 -10.66 4.77 15.03
N SER A 51 -10.77 6.10 15.13
CA SER A 51 -11.81 6.92 14.47
C SER A 51 -11.33 7.59 13.18
N GLU A 52 -10.05 7.46 12.82
CA GLU A 52 -9.46 8.08 11.65
C GLU A 52 -9.33 7.08 10.51
N SER A 53 -9.77 7.48 9.32
CA SER A 53 -9.57 6.74 8.09
C SER A 53 -8.83 7.62 7.08
N SER A 54 -7.79 7.08 6.46
CA SER A 54 -6.99 7.76 5.45
C SER A 54 -6.92 6.91 4.20
N VAL A 55 -7.08 7.57 3.05
CA VAL A 55 -6.89 6.97 1.73
C VAL A 55 -5.71 7.64 1.04
N GLY A 56 -4.99 6.90 0.22
CA GLY A 56 -3.82 7.39 -0.49
C GLY A 56 -3.69 6.72 -1.85
N VAL A 57 -3.15 7.47 -2.81
CA VAL A 57 -2.74 6.97 -4.11
C VAL A 57 -1.28 7.34 -4.33
N GLY A 58 -0.54 6.46 -4.99
CA GLY A 58 0.89 6.62 -5.26
C GLY A 58 1.23 6.16 -6.66
N GLY A 59 2.31 6.72 -7.21
CA GLY A 59 2.87 6.32 -8.49
C GLY A 59 4.38 6.33 -8.41
N GLY A 60 5.02 5.40 -9.09
CA GLY A 60 6.48 5.30 -9.17
C GLY A 60 6.93 4.95 -10.58
N PHE A 61 8.03 5.53 -11.00
CA PHE A 61 8.68 5.26 -12.28
C PHE A 61 10.18 5.03 -12.06
N SER A 62 10.78 4.14 -12.84
CA SER A 62 12.19 3.76 -12.78
C SER A 62 12.77 3.69 -14.20
N TRP A 63 13.96 4.26 -14.39
CA TRP A 63 14.73 4.23 -15.64
C TRP A 63 16.09 3.57 -15.42
#